data_AF-A0A2X3CJK7-F1
#
_entry.id   AF-A0A2X3CJK7-F1
#
_cell.length_a   1.000
_cell.length_b   1.000
_cell.length_c   1.000
_cell.angle_alpha   90.00
_cell.angle_beta   90.00
_cell.angle_gamma   90.00
#
_symmetry.space_group_name_H-M   'P 1'
#
loop_
_entity.id
_entity.type
_entity.pdbx_description
1 polymer ?
#
loop_
_entity_poly.entity_id
_entity_poly.type
_entity_poly.pdbx_seq_one_letter_code
_entity_poly.pdbx_strand_id
1 'polypeptide(L)'
;MPFVLHVAARTVATHALSIFGDHSDVMAVRQTGCAMLCASSVQEAQDFALISHIATLQSRVPFIHFFDGFRTSHEINKIAPLADDTIRALLPQDKIAEHRQRALNPEHPVIRGTSANPDTYFQSREATNPWYDAVYDHVEKAMDDFAAATGRQYKPFEFYGHPQAERVIVIMGSAIGTCEEVVDELLSRGEKVGVLKVRLYRPFSAAHLLAALPESARAVAVLDRTKEPGALAEPLYLDVMTALAEAFNRGERETLPRTIGGRYGLSSKEFGPECVLAIFSELQAAQPKPRFTVGIYDDVTNLSLPLAKIPCRQRPSSRPCSTASAATAACQPPKTTSKSSATRPHGSPRAILSMTRRKRAASPSRICGSAKNRFVHRI
;
A
#
# COMPACT_ATOMS: atom_id res chain seq x y z
N MET A 1 5.22 22.62 -6.42
CA MET A 1 4.36 23.43 -5.52
C MET A 1 3.94 22.50 -4.40
N PRO A 2 4.10 22.88 -3.12
CA PRO A 2 3.72 22.01 -2.02
C PRO A 2 2.21 21.84 -1.98
N PHE A 3 1.74 20.60 -2.12
CA PHE A 3 0.36 20.20 -1.85
C PHE A 3 0.32 18.72 -1.56
N VAL A 4 -0.71 18.27 -0.83
CA VAL A 4 -0.98 16.85 -0.62
C VAL A 4 -2.39 16.52 -1.07
N LEU A 5 -2.51 15.54 -1.97
CA LEU A 5 -3.78 14.93 -2.34
C LEU A 5 -3.94 13.62 -1.55
N HIS A 6 -4.96 13.56 -0.69
CA HIS A 6 -5.30 12.35 0.06
C HIS A 6 -6.29 11.49 -0.74
N VAL A 7 -5.88 10.29 -1.13
CA VAL A 7 -6.64 9.42 -2.03
C VAL A 7 -7.00 8.11 -1.35
N ALA A 8 -8.31 7.86 -1.20
CA ALA A 8 -8.80 6.51 -0.95
C ALA A 8 -8.82 5.74 -2.27
N ALA A 9 -7.73 5.02 -2.56
CA ALA A 9 -7.47 4.41 -3.86
C ALA A 9 -8.59 3.44 -4.28
N ARG A 10 -9.05 3.59 -5.53
CA ARG A 10 -10.27 2.99 -6.05
C ARG A 10 -10.09 2.50 -7.49
N THR A 11 -10.82 1.44 -7.83
CA THR A 11 -10.91 0.91 -9.19
C THR A 11 -11.39 1.94 -10.21
N VAL A 12 -10.58 2.15 -11.26
CA VAL A 12 -10.97 2.86 -12.48
C VAL A 12 -11.98 2.02 -13.26
N ALA A 13 -13.08 2.64 -13.69
CA ALA A 13 -14.09 1.95 -14.47
C ALA A 13 -13.52 1.47 -15.81
N THR A 14 -13.63 0.16 -16.08
CA THR A 14 -13.17 -0.48 -17.31
C THR A 14 -14.36 -1.17 -17.99
N HIS A 15 -14.48 -2.50 -17.86
CA HIS A 15 -15.65 -3.26 -18.31
C HIS A 15 -16.89 -3.01 -17.44
N ALA A 16 -16.69 -2.56 -16.19
CA ALA A 16 -17.75 -2.20 -15.26
C ALA A 16 -17.25 -1.11 -14.30
N LEU A 17 -18.20 -0.34 -13.75
CA LEU A 17 -17.95 0.54 -12.62
C LEU A 17 -17.75 -0.29 -11.35
N SER A 18 -16.69 0.01 -10.60
CA SER A 18 -16.55 -0.44 -9.23
C SER A 18 -16.35 0.75 -8.28
N ILE A 19 -16.95 0.64 -7.09
CA ILE A 19 -16.73 1.59 -5.99
C ILE A 19 -15.54 1.20 -5.11
N PHE A 20 -15.07 -0.03 -5.25
CA PHE A 20 -14.16 -0.67 -4.32
C PHE A 20 -12.69 -0.37 -4.62
N GLY A 21 -11.82 -0.75 -3.68
CA GLY A 21 -10.42 -0.33 -3.63
C GLY A 21 -9.47 -1.23 -4.41
N ASP A 22 -8.67 -0.60 -5.25
CA ASP A 22 -7.41 -1.10 -5.82
C ASP A 22 -6.54 0.11 -6.20
N HIS A 23 -5.37 -0.09 -6.81
CA HIS A 23 -4.42 1.00 -7.12
C HIS A 23 -4.51 1.52 -8.56
N SER A 24 -5.53 1.14 -9.33
CA SER A 24 -5.61 1.54 -10.75
C SER A 24 -5.69 3.06 -10.96
N ASP A 25 -6.34 3.79 -10.06
CA ASP A 25 -6.44 5.25 -10.13
C ASP A 25 -5.10 5.95 -9.84
N VAL A 26 -4.42 5.57 -8.75
CA VAL A 26 -3.12 6.14 -8.38
C VAL A 26 -2.02 5.75 -9.38
N MET A 27 -2.09 4.54 -9.96
CA MET A 27 -1.13 4.10 -10.98
C MET A 27 -1.31 4.82 -12.32
N ALA A 28 -2.52 5.32 -12.63
CA ALA A 28 -2.80 6.10 -13.84
C ALA A 28 -2.16 7.51 -13.82
N VAL A 29 -1.75 8.00 -12.65
CA VAL A 29 -1.15 9.33 -12.45
C VAL A 29 0.31 9.29 -11.98
N ARG A 30 0.96 8.11 -12.02
CA ARG A 30 2.35 7.93 -11.55
C ARG A 30 3.38 8.79 -12.29
N GLN A 31 3.07 9.21 -13.52
CA GLN A 31 3.91 10.01 -14.41
C GLN A 31 3.75 11.53 -14.22
N THR A 32 2.84 11.98 -13.35
CA THR A 32 2.53 13.42 -13.18
C THR A 32 3.65 14.22 -12.51
N GLY A 33 4.63 13.56 -11.91
CA GLY A 33 5.66 14.20 -11.07
C GLY A 33 5.21 14.40 -9.61
N CYS A 34 4.08 13.83 -9.20
CA CYS A 34 3.78 13.77 -7.77
C CYS A 34 4.61 12.67 -7.10
N ALA A 35 5.15 12.97 -5.92
CA ALA A 35 5.60 11.93 -5.01
C ALA A 35 4.38 11.11 -4.55
N MET A 36 4.56 9.82 -4.30
CA MET A 36 3.48 8.89 -3.98
C MET A 36 3.82 8.13 -2.72
N LEU A 37 3.07 8.38 -1.64
CA LEU A 37 3.27 7.77 -0.32
C LEU A 37 2.05 6.91 0.03
N CYS A 38 2.27 5.61 0.23
CA CYS A 38 1.22 4.63 0.52
C CYS A 38 1.18 4.25 2.00
N ALA A 39 0.00 4.37 2.61
CA ALA A 39 -0.26 3.87 3.95
C ALA A 39 -0.95 2.49 3.89
N SER A 40 -0.48 1.56 4.74
CA SER A 40 -0.99 0.19 4.82
C SER A 40 -2.04 -0.03 5.91
N SER A 41 -2.16 0.88 6.88
CA SER A 41 -3.11 0.77 8.00
C SER A 41 -3.81 2.08 8.32
N VAL A 42 -4.85 2.04 9.17
CA VAL A 42 -5.55 3.25 9.64
C VAL A 42 -4.60 4.16 10.45
N GLN A 43 -3.69 3.58 11.23
CA GLN A 43 -2.65 4.32 11.96
C GLN A 43 -1.67 4.99 10.98
N GLU A 44 -1.14 4.24 10.01
CA GLU A 44 -0.26 4.80 8.99
C GLU A 44 -0.96 5.87 8.16
N ALA A 45 -2.28 5.76 7.90
CA ALA A 45 -3.01 6.78 7.15
C ALA A 45 -3.07 8.13 7.90
N GLN A 46 -3.15 8.14 9.22
CA GLN A 46 -3.03 9.36 10.01
C GLN A 46 -1.59 9.89 9.98
N ASP A 47 -0.62 9.01 10.23
CA ASP A 47 0.77 9.40 10.42
C ASP A 47 1.40 9.88 9.10
N PHE A 48 1.12 9.19 7.98
CA PHE A 48 1.60 9.54 6.65
C PHE A 48 0.90 10.75 6.06
N ALA A 49 -0.31 11.10 6.54
CA ALA A 49 -0.89 12.39 6.23
C ALA A 49 0.01 13.52 6.74
N LEU A 50 0.44 13.49 8.01
CA LEU A 50 1.35 14.50 8.54
C LEU A 50 2.73 14.47 7.86
N ILE A 51 3.33 13.28 7.70
CA ILE A 51 4.64 13.12 7.08
C ILE A 51 4.64 13.67 5.64
N SER A 52 3.61 13.39 4.84
CA SER A 52 3.51 13.93 3.47
C SER A 52 3.37 15.46 3.43
N HIS A 53 2.67 16.06 4.39
CA HIS A 53 2.60 17.53 4.52
C HIS A 53 3.95 18.16 4.90
N ILE A 54 4.72 17.52 5.77
CA ILE A 54 6.08 17.98 6.12
C ILE A 54 7.00 17.82 4.91
N ALA A 55 7.01 16.65 4.28
CA ALA A 55 7.88 16.33 3.15
C ALA A 55 7.58 17.20 1.91
N THR A 56 6.31 17.51 1.62
CA THR A 56 5.97 18.39 0.48
C THR A 56 6.44 19.83 0.70
N LEU A 57 6.40 20.34 1.94
CA LEU A 57 6.90 21.67 2.28
C LEU A 57 8.42 21.76 2.16
N GLN A 58 9.14 20.72 2.61
CA GLN A 58 10.59 20.64 2.50
C GLN A 58 11.05 20.51 1.04
N SER A 59 10.51 19.53 0.31
CA SER A 59 10.94 19.19 -1.05
C SER A 59 10.37 20.11 -2.14
N ARG A 60 9.29 20.85 -1.86
CA ARG A 60 8.47 21.60 -2.85
C ARG A 60 7.85 20.74 -3.95
N VAL A 61 7.96 19.42 -3.85
CA VAL A 61 7.33 18.42 -4.72
C VAL A 61 5.94 18.08 -4.17
N PRO A 62 4.90 18.02 -5.02
CA PRO A 62 3.56 17.64 -4.57
C PRO A 62 3.46 16.17 -4.21
N PHE A 63 2.61 15.81 -3.25
CA PHE A 63 2.42 14.43 -2.79
C PHE A 63 1.01 13.92 -3.07
N ILE A 64 0.93 12.66 -3.49
CA ILE A 64 -0.27 11.84 -3.43
C ILE A 64 -0.07 10.90 -2.25
N HIS A 65 -0.75 11.18 -1.14
CA HIS A 65 -0.81 10.26 0.00
C HIS A 65 -2.05 9.38 -0.17
N PHE A 66 -1.86 8.09 -0.35
CA PHE A 66 -2.96 7.17 -0.66
C PHE A 66 -2.98 5.94 0.24
N PHE A 67 -4.18 5.39 0.37
CA PHE A 67 -4.47 4.19 1.15
C PHE A 67 -5.66 3.47 0.53
N ASP A 68 -5.80 2.17 0.81
CA ASP A 68 -6.73 1.32 0.08
C ASP A 68 -8.20 1.66 0.39
N GLY A 69 -8.97 1.94 -0.66
CA GLY A 69 -10.40 2.20 -0.56
C GLY A 69 -11.15 1.03 0.08
N PHE A 70 -12.08 1.35 0.98
CA PHE A 70 -12.81 0.43 1.87
C PHE A 70 -11.93 -0.34 2.87
N ARG A 71 -10.84 -0.98 2.41
CA ARG A 71 -9.99 -1.83 3.25
C ARG A 71 -9.23 -1.05 4.31
N THR A 72 -8.82 0.19 4.02
CA THR A 72 -8.23 1.09 5.02
C THR A 72 -9.16 2.26 5.29
N SER A 73 -9.77 2.86 4.26
CA SER A 73 -10.56 4.09 4.42
C SER A 73 -11.85 3.93 5.23
N HIS A 74 -12.41 2.73 5.31
CA HIS A 74 -13.64 2.43 6.06
C HIS A 74 -13.42 1.41 7.18
N GLU A 75 -12.17 1.03 7.42
CA GLU A 75 -11.81 0.20 8.56
C GLU A 75 -11.85 1.05 9.83
N ILE A 76 -12.56 0.56 10.85
CA ILE A 76 -12.55 1.16 12.18
C ILE A 76 -11.51 0.41 13.00
N ASN A 77 -10.48 1.13 13.41
CA ASN A 77 -9.40 0.61 14.24
C ASN A 77 -9.10 1.58 15.39
N LYS A 78 -8.63 1.08 16.53
CA LYS A 78 -8.17 1.93 17.63
C LYS A 78 -6.75 2.41 17.29
N ILE A 79 -6.63 3.71 17.03
CA ILE A 79 -5.34 4.36 16.72
C ILE A 79 -4.89 5.24 17.88
N ALA A 80 -3.58 5.52 17.92
CA ALA A 80 -3.02 6.58 18.75
C ALA A 80 -3.17 7.93 18.01
N PRO A 81 -4.02 8.84 18.48
CA PRO A 81 -4.23 10.13 17.83
C PRO A 81 -2.99 11.03 17.97
N LEU A 82 -2.80 11.93 17.02
CA LEU A 82 -1.81 13.00 17.13
C LEU A 82 -2.40 14.18 17.89
N ALA A 83 -1.64 14.72 18.84
CA ALA A 83 -2.00 15.95 19.52
C ALA A 83 -1.71 17.18 18.63
N ASP A 84 -2.56 18.20 18.70
CA ASP A 84 -2.42 19.43 17.91
C ASP A 84 -1.05 20.10 18.11
N ASP A 85 -0.53 20.09 19.35
CA ASP A 85 0.79 20.65 19.66
C ASP A 85 1.93 19.89 18.97
N THR A 86 1.83 18.56 18.90
CA THR A 86 2.79 17.73 18.16
C THR A 86 2.74 18.04 16.66
N ILE A 87 1.55 18.20 16.10
CA ILE A 87 1.37 18.58 14.68
C ILE A 87 2.02 19.94 14.43
N ARG A 88 1.73 20.95 15.26
CA ARG A 88 2.30 22.31 15.12
C ARG A 88 3.82 22.32 15.25
N ALA A 89 4.37 21.56 16.19
CA ALA A 89 5.81 21.47 16.43
C ALA A 89 6.57 20.84 15.25
N LEU A 90 5.97 19.87 14.56
CA LEU A 90 6.59 19.19 13.42
C LEU A 90 6.50 19.97 12.09
N LEU A 91 5.61 20.96 11.98
CA LEU A 91 5.45 21.73 10.74
C LEU A 91 6.61 22.72 10.51
N PRO A 92 7.29 22.68 9.35
CA PRO A 92 8.46 23.52 9.08
C PRO A 92 8.06 24.97 8.77
N GLN A 93 8.09 25.82 9.80
CA GLN A 93 7.62 27.21 9.72
C GLN A 93 8.41 28.07 8.74
N ASP A 94 9.72 27.83 8.64
CA ASP A 94 10.61 28.46 7.67
C ASP A 94 10.17 28.14 6.22
N LYS A 95 9.89 26.86 5.91
CA LYS A 95 9.45 26.44 4.57
C LYS A 95 8.05 26.95 4.23
N ILE A 96 7.17 27.09 5.22
CA ILE A 96 5.87 27.74 5.05
C ILE A 96 6.06 29.22 4.69
N ALA A 97 6.94 29.94 5.39
CA ALA A 97 7.24 31.34 5.11
C ALA A 97 7.84 31.51 3.69
N GLU A 98 8.79 30.66 3.30
CA GLU A 98 9.34 30.66 1.95
C GLU A 98 8.27 30.38 0.88
N HIS A 99 7.32 29.47 1.14
CA HIS A 99 6.23 29.19 0.21
C HIS A 99 5.36 30.44 -0.01
N ARG A 100 5.04 31.17 1.06
CA ARG A 100 4.28 32.42 1.00
C ARG A 100 5.03 33.51 0.23
N GLN A 101 6.34 33.63 0.40
CA GLN A 101 7.17 34.58 -0.37
C GLN A 101 7.13 34.30 -1.88
N ARG A 102 6.90 33.05 -2.27
CA ARG A 102 6.72 32.64 -3.68
C ARG A 102 5.27 32.76 -4.17
N ALA A 103 4.35 33.34 -3.42
CA ALA A 103 2.99 33.57 -3.90
C ALA A 103 2.96 34.64 -5.02
N LEU A 104 1.95 34.59 -5.87
CA LEU A 104 1.69 35.70 -6.80
C LEU A 104 1.19 36.89 -5.99
N ASN A 105 1.90 38.01 -6.07
CA ASN A 105 1.59 39.25 -5.36
C ASN A 105 1.97 40.44 -6.24
N PRO A 106 1.08 41.43 -6.44
CA PRO A 106 1.41 42.65 -7.18
C PRO A 106 2.61 43.43 -6.64
N GLU A 107 2.88 43.37 -5.34
CA GLU A 107 4.03 44.05 -4.71
C GLU A 107 5.39 43.40 -5.05
N HIS A 108 5.37 42.13 -5.47
CA HIS A 108 6.57 41.39 -5.90
C HIS A 108 6.19 40.40 -7.02
N PRO A 109 5.89 40.90 -8.23
CA PRO A 109 5.26 40.11 -9.28
C PRO A 109 6.25 39.14 -9.94
N VAL A 110 5.74 37.98 -10.33
CA VAL A 110 6.48 36.98 -11.10
C VAL A 110 5.59 36.38 -12.19
N ILE A 111 6.18 36.04 -13.34
CA ILE A 111 5.47 35.35 -14.42
C ILE A 111 5.64 33.84 -14.27
N ARG A 112 4.57 33.07 -14.49
CA ARG A 112 4.56 31.60 -14.46
C ARG A 112 3.69 31.06 -15.59
N GLY A 113 3.98 29.83 -16.04
CA GLY A 113 3.20 29.19 -17.10
C GLY A 113 3.40 29.82 -18.48
N THR A 114 4.63 30.24 -18.78
CA THR A 114 5.01 30.77 -20.09
C THR A 114 4.95 29.68 -21.17
N SER A 115 4.82 30.10 -22.43
CA SER A 115 5.09 29.22 -23.58
C SER A 115 6.59 29.19 -23.86
N ALA A 116 7.15 28.02 -24.14
CA ALA A 116 8.57 27.83 -24.45
C ALA A 116 8.72 27.01 -25.73
N ASN A 117 9.71 27.39 -26.55
CA ASN A 117 10.06 26.69 -27.78
C ASN A 117 10.98 25.48 -27.48
N PRO A 118 11.21 24.60 -28.46
CA PRO A 118 12.09 23.44 -28.29
C PRO A 118 13.54 23.76 -27.87
N ASP A 119 13.99 25.00 -28.10
CA ASP A 119 15.32 25.50 -27.75
C ASP A 119 15.59 25.59 -26.25
N THR A 120 14.55 25.70 -25.42
CA THR A 120 14.64 25.97 -23.97
C THR A 120 13.78 25.04 -23.11
N TYR A 121 12.76 24.42 -23.69
CA TYR A 121 11.80 23.59 -22.95
C TYR A 121 12.48 22.37 -22.30
N PHE A 122 13.36 21.67 -23.03
CA PHE A 122 13.97 20.44 -22.52
C PHE A 122 14.91 20.74 -21.34
N GLN A 123 15.76 21.75 -21.45
CA GLN A 123 16.66 22.20 -20.39
C GLN A 123 15.87 22.62 -19.13
N SER A 124 14.76 23.34 -19.32
CA SER A 124 13.89 23.77 -18.22
C SER A 124 13.19 22.60 -17.54
N ARG A 125 12.90 21.51 -18.27
CA ARG A 125 12.30 20.30 -17.71
C ARG A 125 13.29 19.53 -16.84
N GLU A 126 14.51 19.36 -17.31
CA GLU A 126 15.61 18.68 -16.59
C GLU A 126 16.14 19.51 -15.40
N ALA A 127 15.99 20.84 -15.43
CA ALA A 127 16.35 21.70 -14.30
C ALA A 127 15.57 21.38 -13.00
N THR A 128 14.50 20.56 -13.08
CA THR A 128 13.75 20.13 -11.91
C THR A 128 14.37 18.92 -11.18
N ASN A 129 15.34 18.21 -11.77
CA ASN A 129 15.89 16.96 -11.23
C ASN A 129 16.39 17.08 -9.77
N PRO A 130 17.15 18.13 -9.37
CA PRO A 130 17.64 18.22 -7.99
C PRO A 130 16.51 18.25 -6.93
N TRP A 131 15.32 18.73 -7.30
CA TRP A 131 14.16 18.73 -6.42
C TRP A 131 13.61 17.32 -6.20
N TYR A 132 13.66 16.46 -7.22
CA TYR A 132 13.17 15.08 -7.16
C TYR A 132 14.20 14.15 -6.51
N ASP A 133 15.48 14.36 -6.79
CA ASP A 133 16.58 13.57 -6.22
C ASP A 133 16.61 13.69 -4.68
N ALA A 134 16.29 14.88 -4.15
CA ALA A 134 16.24 15.14 -2.70
C ALA A 134 14.96 14.65 -2.00
N VAL A 135 13.93 14.21 -2.72
CA VAL A 135 12.63 13.86 -2.09
C VAL A 135 12.76 12.69 -1.12
N TYR A 136 13.56 11.68 -1.47
CA TYR A 136 13.74 10.51 -0.61
C TYR A 136 14.24 10.94 0.79
N ASP A 137 15.30 11.73 0.82
CA ASP A 137 15.92 12.21 2.06
C ASP A 137 14.96 13.09 2.87
N HIS A 138 14.17 13.93 2.19
CA HIS A 138 13.14 14.74 2.86
C HIS A 138 12.03 13.88 3.48
N VAL A 139 11.64 12.78 2.84
CA VAL A 139 10.64 11.85 3.39
C VAL A 139 11.22 11.04 4.55
N GLU A 140 12.44 10.52 4.41
CA GLU A 140 13.13 9.78 5.46
C GLU A 140 13.32 10.66 6.70
N LYS A 141 13.84 11.88 6.53
CA LYS A 141 13.97 12.84 7.63
C LYS A 141 12.61 13.15 8.27
N ALA A 142 11.55 13.34 7.48
CA ALA A 142 10.22 13.57 8.03
C ALA A 142 9.69 12.37 8.83
N MET A 143 10.01 11.13 8.42
CA MET A 143 9.69 9.92 9.18
C MET A 143 10.50 9.84 10.48
N ASP A 144 11.77 10.22 10.47
CA ASP A 144 12.64 10.23 11.67
C ASP A 144 12.21 11.30 12.67
N ASP A 145 11.94 12.53 12.22
CA ASP A 145 11.42 13.61 13.06
C ASP A 145 10.06 13.20 13.69
N PHE A 146 9.21 12.53 12.91
CA PHE A 146 7.94 11.98 13.38
C PHE A 146 8.15 10.89 14.45
N ALA A 147 9.12 10.00 14.25
CA ALA A 147 9.46 8.95 15.18
C ALA A 147 9.98 9.52 16.51
N ALA A 148 10.83 10.55 16.46
CA ALA A 148 11.32 11.23 17.65
C ALA A 148 10.19 11.87 18.47
N ALA A 149 9.17 12.41 17.80
CA ALA A 149 8.04 13.07 18.46
C ALA A 149 6.97 12.09 18.98
N THR A 150 6.81 10.92 18.35
CA THR A 150 5.65 10.03 18.60
C THR A 150 6.01 8.61 19.04
N GLY A 151 7.28 8.22 18.93
CA GLY A 151 7.79 6.88 19.17
C GLY A 151 7.51 5.87 18.04
N ARG A 152 6.88 6.28 16.93
CA ARG A 152 6.53 5.39 15.81
C ARG A 152 7.50 5.61 14.64
N GLN A 153 8.39 4.64 14.42
CA GLN A 153 9.37 4.67 13.33
C GLN A 153 8.79 4.12 12.03
N TYR A 154 9.12 4.80 10.94
CA TYR A 154 8.84 4.35 9.58
C TYR A 154 10.08 4.49 8.70
N LYS A 155 10.09 3.80 7.57
CA LYS A 155 11.07 3.98 6.48
C LYS A 155 10.36 3.96 5.13
N PRO A 156 10.86 4.68 4.11
CA PRO A 156 10.31 4.64 2.75
C PRO A 156 10.21 3.22 2.17
N PHE A 157 11.22 2.39 2.45
CA PHE A 157 11.26 0.95 2.23
C PHE A 157 11.61 0.26 3.53
N GLU A 158 10.88 -0.80 3.90
CA GLU A 158 11.17 -1.57 5.11
C GLU A 158 11.02 -3.05 4.83
N PHE A 159 11.94 -3.83 5.37
CA PHE A 159 11.90 -5.27 5.30
C PHE A 159 11.42 -5.85 6.64
N TYR A 160 10.54 -6.84 6.56
CA TYR A 160 10.06 -7.61 7.70
C TYR A 160 10.19 -9.10 7.39
N GLY A 161 10.90 -9.86 8.23
CA GLY A 161 11.08 -11.29 8.04
C GLY A 161 12.43 -11.80 8.52
N HIS A 162 12.83 -12.96 8.01
CA HIS A 162 14.12 -13.56 8.34
C HIS A 162 15.27 -12.68 7.80
N PRO A 163 16.31 -12.34 8.60
CA PRO A 163 17.43 -11.52 8.13
C PRO A 163 18.18 -12.10 6.92
N GLN A 164 18.14 -13.43 6.80
CA GLN A 164 18.68 -14.20 5.66
C GLN A 164 17.54 -14.81 4.83
N ALA A 165 16.47 -14.04 4.54
CA ALA A 165 15.34 -14.55 3.75
C ALA A 165 15.77 -14.93 2.34
N GLU A 166 15.32 -16.08 1.86
CA GLU A 166 15.61 -16.59 0.51
C GLU A 166 14.44 -16.31 -0.44
N ARG A 167 13.22 -16.22 0.09
CA ARG A 167 11.98 -15.93 -0.63
C ARG A 167 11.34 -14.66 -0.07
N VAL A 168 11.16 -13.64 -0.92
CA VAL A 168 10.67 -12.32 -0.49
C VAL A 168 9.45 -11.91 -1.31
N ILE A 169 8.44 -11.35 -0.64
CA ILE A 169 7.32 -10.65 -1.30
C ILE A 169 7.59 -9.14 -1.28
N VAL A 170 7.45 -8.45 -2.41
CA VAL A 170 7.48 -6.98 -2.49
C VAL A 170 6.05 -6.49 -2.72
N ILE A 171 5.54 -5.64 -1.84
CA ILE A 171 4.13 -5.24 -1.84
C ILE A 171 3.92 -3.84 -1.25
N MET A 172 2.77 -3.25 -1.58
CA MET A 172 2.32 -1.94 -1.12
C MET A 172 0.87 -1.99 -0.60
N GLY A 173 0.52 -1.11 0.33
CA GLY A 173 -0.85 -0.95 0.84
C GLY A 173 -1.27 -2.01 1.86
N SER A 174 -2.59 -2.16 2.05
CA SER A 174 -3.18 -2.88 3.18
C SER A 174 -2.89 -4.37 3.26
N ALA A 175 -2.45 -4.98 2.15
CA ALA A 175 -2.10 -6.39 2.11
C ALA A 175 -0.79 -6.71 2.89
N ILE A 176 0.02 -5.68 3.21
CA ILE A 176 1.21 -5.82 4.06
C ILE A 176 0.87 -6.54 5.37
N GLY A 177 -0.18 -6.12 6.07
CA GLY A 177 -0.53 -6.73 7.37
C GLY A 177 -0.88 -8.21 7.28
N THR A 178 -1.53 -8.65 6.20
CA THR A 178 -1.80 -10.08 5.96
C THR A 178 -0.51 -10.83 5.62
N CYS A 179 0.41 -10.21 4.87
CA CYS A 179 1.70 -10.80 4.58
C CYS A 179 2.56 -10.98 5.83
N GLU A 180 2.59 -10.00 6.74
CA GLU A 180 3.31 -10.10 8.01
C GLU A 180 2.77 -11.25 8.87
N GLU A 181 1.45 -11.39 9.00
CA GLU A 181 0.84 -12.48 9.77
C GLU A 181 1.26 -13.86 9.25
N VAL A 182 1.33 -14.03 7.92
CA VAL A 182 1.79 -15.29 7.32
C VAL A 182 3.30 -15.46 7.44
N VAL A 183 4.08 -14.39 7.31
CA VAL A 183 5.52 -14.43 7.54
C VAL A 183 5.81 -14.89 8.97
N ASP A 184 5.11 -14.39 9.98
CA ASP A 184 5.27 -14.84 11.37
C ASP A 184 5.02 -16.34 11.53
N GLU A 185 3.96 -16.83 10.88
CA GLU A 185 3.65 -18.26 10.90
C GLU A 185 4.77 -19.09 10.25
N LEU A 186 5.27 -18.67 9.09
CA LEU A 186 6.34 -19.37 8.37
C LEU A 186 7.69 -19.28 9.10
N LEU A 187 7.99 -18.16 9.74
CA LEU A 187 9.17 -18.00 10.61
C LEU A 187 9.12 -18.97 11.79
N SER A 188 7.95 -19.16 12.41
CA SER A 188 7.78 -20.14 13.49
C SER A 188 8.03 -21.59 13.07
N ARG A 189 7.98 -21.87 11.76
CA ARG A 189 8.29 -23.16 11.14
C ARG A 189 9.75 -23.25 10.66
N GLY A 190 10.56 -22.22 10.89
CA GLY A 190 11.96 -22.15 10.46
C GLY A 190 12.14 -21.80 8.98
N GLU A 191 11.11 -21.30 8.30
CA GLU A 191 11.24 -20.90 6.90
C GLU A 191 11.90 -19.52 6.76
N LYS A 192 12.84 -19.41 5.82
CA LYS A 192 13.54 -18.16 5.51
C LYS A 192 12.75 -17.29 4.53
N VAL A 193 11.71 -16.64 5.02
CA VAL A 193 10.82 -15.78 4.22
C VAL A 193 10.80 -14.34 4.74
N GLY A 194 10.34 -13.42 3.90
CA GLY A 194 10.09 -12.05 4.32
C GLY A 194 9.20 -11.26 3.36
N VAL A 195 8.86 -10.05 3.77
CA VAL A 195 8.11 -9.07 3.00
C VAL A 195 8.85 -7.74 3.01
N LEU A 196 9.02 -7.15 1.83
CA LEU A 196 9.50 -5.80 1.63
C LEU A 196 8.31 -4.89 1.36
N LYS A 197 8.12 -3.94 2.27
CA LYS A 197 7.04 -2.96 2.28
C LYS A 197 7.48 -1.72 1.52
N VAL A 198 6.76 -1.38 0.45
CA VAL A 198 6.96 -0.15 -0.31
C VAL A 198 5.99 0.90 0.21
N ARG A 199 6.50 1.99 0.78
CA ARG A 199 5.69 3.13 1.25
C ARG A 199 5.89 4.33 0.36
N LEU A 200 7.13 4.73 0.10
CA LEU A 200 7.41 5.75 -0.91
C LEU A 200 7.55 5.09 -2.28
N TYR A 201 6.48 5.11 -3.08
CA TYR A 201 6.49 4.54 -4.42
C TYR A 201 7.09 5.50 -5.47
N ARG A 202 6.89 6.81 -5.29
CA ARG A 202 7.52 7.84 -6.13
C ARG A 202 8.07 8.99 -5.28
N PRO A 203 9.27 9.53 -5.59
CA PRO A 203 10.28 8.96 -6.49
C PRO A 203 10.74 7.56 -6.04
N PHE A 204 10.97 6.66 -6.99
CA PHE A 204 11.34 5.29 -6.69
C PHE A 204 12.86 5.21 -6.52
N SER A 205 13.34 5.02 -5.29
CA SER A 205 14.78 4.94 -5.04
C SER A 205 15.26 3.49 -5.08
N ALA A 206 15.87 3.10 -6.22
CA ALA A 206 16.42 1.75 -6.41
C ALA A 206 17.49 1.40 -5.35
N ALA A 207 18.38 2.34 -5.03
CA ALA A 207 19.42 2.13 -4.03
C ALA A 207 18.85 1.75 -2.65
N HIS A 208 17.83 2.46 -2.18
CA HIS A 208 17.21 2.20 -0.89
C HIS A 208 16.32 0.95 -0.88
N LEU A 209 15.66 0.63 -1.99
CA LEU A 209 14.98 -0.66 -2.16
C LEU A 209 15.96 -1.82 -2.03
N LEU A 210 17.10 -1.75 -2.73
CA LEU A 210 18.12 -2.79 -2.73
C LEU A 210 18.78 -2.95 -1.36
N ALA A 211 19.05 -1.84 -0.67
CA ALA A 211 19.57 -1.85 0.69
C ALA A 211 18.60 -2.49 1.70
N ALA A 212 17.29 -2.35 1.47
CA ALA A 212 16.28 -3.02 2.29
C ALA A 212 16.10 -4.51 1.94
N LEU A 213 16.46 -4.95 0.74
CA LEU A 213 16.28 -6.32 0.28
C LEU A 213 17.48 -7.21 0.68
N PRO A 214 17.29 -8.27 1.49
CA PRO A 214 18.38 -9.15 1.90
C PRO A 214 19.19 -9.71 0.72
N GLU A 215 20.51 -9.73 0.81
CA GLU A 215 21.40 -10.29 -0.22
C GLU A 215 21.15 -11.78 -0.47
N SER A 216 20.68 -12.50 0.56
CA SER A 216 20.28 -13.91 0.50
C SER A 216 19.03 -14.16 -0.36
N ALA A 217 18.28 -13.13 -0.76
CA ALA A 217 17.08 -13.31 -1.55
C ALA A 217 17.42 -13.94 -2.92
N ARG A 218 16.81 -15.09 -3.21
CA ARG A 218 16.96 -15.84 -4.47
C ARG A 218 15.68 -15.86 -5.29
N ALA A 219 14.52 -15.70 -4.64
CA ALA A 219 13.23 -15.61 -5.31
C ALA A 219 12.40 -14.44 -4.76
N VAL A 220 11.85 -13.62 -5.66
CA VAL A 220 11.08 -12.42 -5.33
C VAL A 220 9.72 -12.49 -6.03
N ALA A 221 8.63 -12.30 -5.29
CA ALA A 221 7.30 -12.07 -5.86
C ALA A 221 6.91 -10.61 -5.67
N VAL A 222 6.68 -9.89 -6.77
CA VAL A 222 6.19 -8.51 -6.72
C VAL A 222 4.70 -8.51 -6.94
N LEU A 223 3.96 -7.88 -6.03
CA LEU A 223 2.50 -7.91 -6.02
C LEU A 223 1.93 -6.53 -6.34
N ASP A 224 1.18 -6.47 -7.42
CA ASP A 224 0.52 -5.26 -7.89
C ASP A 224 -0.98 -5.35 -7.66
N ARG A 225 -1.54 -4.29 -7.06
CA ARG A 225 -2.98 -4.14 -6.88
C ARG A 225 -3.61 -3.37 -8.04
N THR A 226 -3.17 -3.64 -9.26
CA THR A 226 -3.69 -3.02 -10.49
C THR A 226 -3.59 -4.01 -11.66
N LYS A 227 -4.15 -3.65 -12.82
CA LYS A 227 -3.96 -4.36 -14.08
C LYS A 227 -3.77 -3.34 -15.19
N GLU A 228 -2.66 -3.46 -15.91
CA GLU A 228 -2.40 -2.70 -17.15
C GLU A 228 -2.53 -3.65 -18.35
N PRO A 229 -3.69 -3.70 -19.04
CA PRO A 229 -3.90 -4.61 -20.17
C PRO A 229 -2.91 -4.32 -21.30
N GLY A 230 -2.18 -5.34 -21.75
CA GLY A 230 -1.18 -5.23 -22.83
C GLY A 230 0.21 -4.80 -22.38
N ALA A 231 0.40 -4.39 -21.12
CA ALA A 231 1.73 -4.12 -20.59
C ALA A 231 2.53 -5.41 -20.37
N LEU A 232 3.86 -5.31 -20.42
CA LEU A 232 4.78 -6.44 -20.14
C LEU A 232 4.63 -6.96 -18.70
N ALA A 233 4.31 -6.05 -17.78
CA ALA A 233 3.99 -6.34 -16.38
C ALA A 233 3.35 -5.09 -15.76
N GLU A 234 2.89 -5.25 -14.52
CA GLU A 234 2.36 -4.17 -13.71
C GLU A 234 3.45 -3.21 -13.17
N PRO A 235 3.09 -1.98 -12.75
CA PRO A 235 4.04 -0.92 -12.48
C PRO A 235 5.10 -1.24 -11.43
N LEU A 236 4.71 -1.78 -10.26
CA LEU A 236 5.66 -2.06 -9.19
C LEU A 236 6.61 -3.18 -9.60
N TYR A 237 6.11 -4.22 -10.28
CA TYR A 237 6.95 -5.26 -10.86
C TYR A 237 8.01 -4.66 -11.79
N LEU A 238 7.63 -3.76 -12.70
CA LEU A 238 8.56 -3.16 -13.66
C LEU A 238 9.66 -2.37 -12.94
N ASP A 239 9.32 -1.57 -11.92
CA ASP A 239 10.29 -0.80 -11.15
C ASP A 239 11.27 -1.71 -10.38
N VAL A 240 10.75 -2.74 -9.70
CA VAL A 240 11.57 -3.68 -8.92
C VAL A 240 12.48 -4.51 -9.84
N MET A 241 11.94 -5.02 -10.95
CA MET A 241 12.73 -5.79 -11.92
C MET A 241 13.84 -4.94 -12.54
N THR A 242 13.56 -3.67 -12.84
CA THR A 242 14.56 -2.73 -13.36
C THR A 242 15.65 -2.48 -12.33
N ALA A 243 15.29 -2.18 -11.08
CA ALA A 243 16.26 -1.98 -10.00
C ALA A 243 17.17 -3.21 -9.79
N LEU A 244 16.59 -4.42 -9.79
CA LEU A 244 17.35 -5.67 -9.64
C LEU A 244 18.28 -5.95 -10.84
N ALA A 245 17.77 -5.80 -12.06
CA ALA A 245 18.52 -6.06 -13.28
C ALA A 245 19.70 -5.09 -13.43
N GLU A 246 19.48 -3.81 -13.15
CA GLU A 246 20.52 -2.81 -13.21
C GLU A 246 21.60 -3.03 -12.15
N ALA A 247 21.22 -3.33 -10.91
CA ALA A 247 22.17 -3.62 -9.83
C ALA A 247 23.03 -4.85 -10.16
N PHE A 248 22.44 -5.88 -10.75
CA PHE A 248 23.18 -7.04 -11.24
C PHE A 248 24.15 -6.66 -12.37
N ASN A 249 23.69 -5.90 -13.37
CA ASN A 249 24.53 -5.48 -14.50
C ASN A 249 25.69 -4.56 -14.07
N ARG A 250 25.52 -3.76 -13.01
CA ARG A 250 26.57 -2.92 -12.42
C ARG A 250 27.49 -3.67 -11.45
N GLY A 251 27.20 -4.93 -11.12
CA GLY A 251 27.95 -5.71 -10.13
C GLY A 251 27.71 -5.29 -8.67
N GLU A 252 26.69 -4.46 -8.41
CA GLU A 252 26.25 -4.10 -7.05
C GLU A 252 25.58 -5.29 -6.34
N ARG A 253 25.14 -6.29 -7.10
CA ARG A 253 24.55 -7.52 -6.58
C ARG A 253 25.09 -8.73 -7.35
N GLU A 254 25.57 -9.73 -6.62
CA GLU A 254 26.19 -10.93 -7.20
C GLU A 254 25.19 -11.76 -8.04
N THR A 255 23.93 -11.79 -7.62
CA THR A 255 22.89 -12.61 -8.27
C THR A 255 21.65 -11.79 -8.58
N LEU A 256 21.07 -12.00 -9.76
CA LEU A 256 19.72 -11.55 -10.11
C LEU A 256 18.68 -12.54 -9.56
N PRO A 257 17.89 -12.20 -8.53
CA PRO A 257 16.89 -13.11 -7.99
C PRO A 257 15.81 -13.43 -9.02
N ARG A 258 15.32 -14.67 -9.01
CA ARG A 258 14.18 -15.07 -9.84
C ARG A 258 12.96 -14.26 -9.42
N THR A 259 12.48 -13.39 -10.30
CA THR A 259 11.41 -12.43 -9.99
C THR A 259 10.13 -12.79 -10.74
N ILE A 260 9.02 -12.93 -10.02
CA ILE A 260 7.68 -13.22 -10.56
C ILE A 260 6.71 -12.09 -10.22
N GLY A 261 5.71 -11.86 -11.08
CA GLY A 261 4.73 -10.77 -10.94
C GLY A 261 3.33 -11.30 -10.68
N GLY A 262 2.67 -10.80 -9.63
CA GLY A 262 1.34 -11.24 -9.24
C GLY A 262 0.36 -10.09 -9.15
N ARG A 263 -0.86 -10.30 -9.64
CA ARG A 263 -1.99 -9.40 -9.39
C ARG A 263 -2.86 -9.92 -8.27
N TYR A 264 -3.30 -9.02 -7.39
CA TYR A 264 -4.18 -9.35 -6.29
C TYR A 264 -5.20 -8.24 -6.02
N GLY A 265 -6.25 -8.55 -5.27
CA GLY A 265 -7.05 -7.54 -4.56
C GLY A 265 -7.80 -6.50 -5.42
N LEU A 266 -7.91 -6.70 -6.74
CA LEU A 266 -8.64 -5.79 -7.63
C LEU A 266 -10.07 -5.61 -7.16
N SER A 267 -10.54 -4.36 -7.11
CA SER A 267 -11.88 -4.01 -6.64
C SER A 267 -12.24 -4.64 -5.27
N SER A 268 -11.33 -4.51 -4.29
CA SER A 268 -11.45 -5.07 -2.92
C SER A 268 -11.65 -6.58 -2.85
N LYS A 269 -11.28 -7.34 -3.90
CA LYS A 269 -11.23 -8.80 -3.83
C LYS A 269 -10.42 -9.23 -2.60
N GLU A 270 -10.90 -10.26 -1.90
CA GLU A 270 -10.27 -10.73 -0.66
C GLU A 270 -8.83 -11.17 -0.91
N PHE A 271 -7.95 -10.81 0.01
CA PHE A 271 -6.56 -11.22 0.04
C PHE A 271 -6.26 -11.72 1.46
N GLY A 272 -6.60 -12.99 1.69
CA GLY A 272 -6.41 -13.67 2.97
C GLY A 272 -5.06 -14.39 3.07
N PRO A 273 -4.74 -14.96 4.24
CA PRO A 273 -3.51 -15.71 4.47
C PRO A 273 -3.28 -16.86 3.47
N GLU A 274 -4.35 -17.49 2.97
CA GLU A 274 -4.30 -18.55 1.97
C GLU A 274 -3.72 -18.08 0.62
N CYS A 275 -3.93 -16.79 0.29
CA CYS A 275 -3.36 -16.19 -0.91
C CYS A 275 -1.85 -15.99 -0.74
N VAL A 276 -1.41 -15.51 0.42
CA VAL A 276 0.01 -15.31 0.72
C VAL A 276 0.78 -16.63 0.75
N LEU A 277 0.20 -17.67 1.38
CA LEU A 277 0.77 -19.02 1.39
C LEU A 277 0.90 -19.59 -0.03
N ALA A 278 -0.09 -19.38 -0.89
CA ALA A 278 -0.01 -19.79 -2.29
C ALA A 278 1.15 -19.11 -3.03
N ILE A 279 1.40 -17.83 -2.75
CA ILE A 279 2.53 -17.10 -3.35
C ILE A 279 3.88 -17.64 -2.87
N PHE A 280 4.05 -17.89 -1.57
CA PHE A 280 5.30 -18.49 -1.06
C PHE A 280 5.52 -19.92 -1.57
N SER A 281 4.43 -20.68 -1.77
CA SER A 281 4.48 -22.01 -2.39
C SER A 281 4.92 -21.91 -3.86
N GLU A 282 4.38 -20.93 -4.59
CA GLU A 282 4.79 -20.66 -5.97
C GLU A 282 6.27 -20.27 -6.04
N LEU A 283 6.75 -19.41 -5.14
CA LEU A 283 8.17 -19.04 -5.08
C LEU A 283 9.10 -20.23 -4.82
N GLN A 284 8.61 -21.28 -4.16
CA GLN A 284 9.34 -22.52 -3.90
C GLN A 284 9.31 -23.49 -5.11
N ALA A 285 8.37 -23.33 -6.04
CA ALA A 285 8.25 -24.22 -7.19
C ALA A 285 9.53 -24.19 -8.06
N ALA A 286 9.85 -25.33 -8.68
CA ALA A 286 10.97 -25.43 -9.60
C ALA A 286 10.78 -24.49 -10.82
N GLN A 287 9.56 -24.42 -11.35
CA GLN A 287 9.15 -23.56 -12.46
C GLN A 287 7.92 -22.74 -12.08
N PRO A 288 8.11 -21.60 -11.38
CA PRO A 288 7.00 -20.75 -11.02
C PRO A 288 6.42 -20.05 -12.26
N LYS A 289 5.13 -19.73 -12.22
CA LYS A 289 4.46 -18.88 -13.18
C LYS A 289 5.11 -17.49 -13.13
N PRO A 290 5.65 -16.99 -14.27
CA PRO A 290 6.27 -15.65 -14.30
C PRO A 290 5.24 -14.55 -14.05
N ARG A 291 3.98 -14.79 -14.43
CA ARG A 291 2.83 -13.92 -14.19
C ARG A 291 1.70 -14.74 -13.60
N PHE A 292 1.06 -14.24 -12.56
CA PHE A 292 -0.05 -14.93 -11.93
C PHE A 292 -1.12 -13.97 -11.41
N THR A 293 -2.26 -14.54 -11.04
CA THR A 293 -3.32 -13.88 -10.27
C THR A 293 -3.57 -14.68 -8.99
N VAL A 294 -4.05 -14.04 -7.93
CA VAL A 294 -4.39 -14.74 -6.69
C VAL A 294 -5.71 -14.23 -6.12
N GLY A 295 -6.48 -15.14 -5.52
CA GLY A 295 -7.83 -14.86 -4.99
C GLY A 295 -8.98 -15.07 -5.99
N ILE A 296 -8.67 -15.45 -7.24
CA ILE A 296 -9.66 -15.81 -8.27
C ILE A 296 -9.38 -17.23 -8.80
N TYR A 297 -10.33 -17.79 -9.54
CA TYR A 297 -10.12 -18.99 -10.34
C TYR A 297 -10.25 -18.60 -11.81
N ASP A 298 -9.13 -18.67 -12.50
CA ASP A 298 -9.00 -18.32 -13.91
C ASP A 298 -8.78 -19.60 -14.71
N ASP A 299 -9.86 -20.17 -15.23
CA ASP A 299 -9.85 -21.34 -16.12
C ASP A 299 -9.77 -21.00 -17.61
N VAL A 300 -9.58 -19.72 -17.94
CA VAL A 300 -9.39 -19.25 -19.31
C VAL A 300 -7.90 -19.09 -19.62
N THR A 301 -7.20 -18.25 -18.85
CA THR A 301 -5.75 -18.01 -19.04
C THR A 301 -4.88 -18.82 -18.09
N ASN A 302 -5.47 -19.54 -17.13
CA ASN A 302 -4.75 -20.40 -16.18
C ASN A 302 -3.65 -19.66 -15.40
N LEU A 303 -3.84 -18.36 -15.14
CA LEU A 303 -2.90 -17.54 -14.38
C LEU A 303 -3.13 -17.63 -12.87
N SER A 304 -4.31 -18.06 -12.42
CA SER A 304 -4.63 -18.11 -11.00
C SER A 304 -3.82 -19.16 -10.24
N LEU A 305 -3.26 -18.78 -9.09
CA LEU A 305 -2.62 -19.72 -8.18
C LEU A 305 -3.65 -20.54 -7.39
N PRO A 306 -3.42 -21.84 -7.16
CA PRO A 306 -4.25 -22.65 -6.28
C PRO A 306 -4.07 -22.19 -4.82
N LEU A 307 -5.18 -21.91 -4.14
CA LEU A 307 -5.14 -21.46 -2.74
C LEU A 307 -4.74 -22.60 -1.79
N ALA A 308 -3.81 -22.33 -0.88
CA ALA A 308 -3.39 -23.29 0.13
C ALA A 308 -4.48 -23.49 1.19
N LYS A 309 -4.62 -24.70 1.73
CA LYS A 309 -5.49 -24.96 2.88
C LYS A 309 -4.77 -24.54 4.16
N ILE A 310 -5.34 -23.60 4.92
CA ILE A 310 -4.82 -23.22 6.24
C ILE A 310 -5.25 -24.31 7.25
N PRO A 311 -4.34 -24.90 8.04
CA PRO A 311 -4.72 -25.69 9.21
C PRO A 311 -5.42 -24.78 10.23
N CYS A 312 -6.66 -25.08 10.60
CA CYS A 312 -7.43 -24.28 11.54
C CYS A 312 -6.74 -24.25 12.92
N ARG A 313 -6.07 -23.14 13.27
CA ARG A 313 -5.62 -22.88 14.65
C ARG A 313 -6.57 -21.88 15.31
N GLN A 314 -7.14 -22.28 16.43
CA GLN A 314 -7.86 -21.37 17.32
C GLN A 314 -6.82 -20.45 17.98
N ARG A 315 -6.83 -19.15 17.66
CA ARG A 315 -6.01 -18.17 18.40
C ARG A 315 -6.40 -18.23 19.89
N PRO A 316 -5.44 -18.13 20.83
CA PRO A 316 -5.75 -17.66 22.16
C PRO A 316 -6.17 -16.18 22.04
N SER A 317 -7.33 -15.84 22.58
CA SER A 317 -7.84 -14.50 22.93
C SER A 317 -8.36 -13.49 21.88
N SER A 318 -8.39 -13.73 20.57
CA SER A 318 -9.18 -12.87 19.65
C SER A 318 -10.50 -13.55 19.28
N ARG A 319 -11.64 -13.07 19.79
CA ARG A 319 -12.98 -13.56 19.41
C ARG A 319 -13.45 -12.88 18.13
N PRO A 320 -13.45 -13.55 16.96
CA PRO A 320 -14.16 -13.03 15.79
C PRO A 320 -15.67 -13.02 16.09
N CYS A 321 -16.32 -11.88 15.89
CA CYS A 321 -17.76 -11.73 16.03
C CYS A 321 -18.34 -11.26 14.69
N SER A 322 -19.16 -12.09 14.05
CA SER A 322 -19.87 -11.73 12.83
C SER A 322 -21.35 -11.51 13.15
N THR A 323 -21.86 -10.31 12.90
CA THR A 323 -23.29 -9.98 13.06
C THR A 323 -23.90 -9.66 11.70
N ALA A 324 -24.95 -10.38 11.31
CA ALA A 324 -25.73 -10.10 10.10
C ALA A 324 -27.06 -9.44 10.50
N SER A 325 -27.39 -8.29 9.91
CA SER A 325 -28.69 -7.61 10.14
C SER A 325 -29.12 -6.78 8.94
N ALA A 326 -30.42 -6.72 8.69
CA ALA A 326 -31.06 -5.87 7.69
C ALA A 326 -31.75 -4.68 8.40
N ALA A 327 -31.19 -3.49 8.25
CA ALA A 327 -31.85 -2.20 8.49
C ALA A 327 -32.62 -2.01 9.83
N THR A 328 -32.09 -2.49 10.95
CA THR A 328 -32.52 -2.05 12.30
C THR A 328 -31.29 -1.88 13.19
N ALA A 329 -30.93 -0.64 13.53
CA ALA A 329 -29.86 -0.17 14.44
C ALA A 329 -28.42 -0.76 14.31
N ALA A 330 -28.20 -1.84 13.56
CA ALA A 330 -26.94 -2.58 13.47
C ALA A 330 -26.05 -2.18 12.26
N CYS A 331 -26.53 -1.24 11.42
CA CYS A 331 -25.72 -0.60 10.36
C CYS A 331 -24.94 0.62 10.87
N GLN A 332 -25.29 1.16 12.05
CA GLN A 332 -24.25 1.79 12.84
C GLN A 332 -23.33 0.63 13.22
N PRO A 333 -21.98 0.74 13.09
CA PRO A 333 -21.11 -0.21 13.79
C PRO A 333 -21.64 -0.33 15.21
N PRO A 334 -21.34 -1.37 15.98
CA PRO A 334 -21.55 -1.23 17.39
C PRO A 334 -20.45 -0.26 17.88
N LYS A 335 -20.53 1.02 17.48
CA LYS A 335 -19.68 2.15 17.87
C LYS A 335 -19.78 2.30 19.37
N THR A 336 -20.93 1.96 19.94
CA THR A 336 -21.14 1.86 21.38
C THR A 336 -20.35 0.70 21.99
N THR A 337 -20.31 -0.50 21.40
CA THR A 337 -19.53 -1.63 21.98
C THR A 337 -18.04 -1.58 21.68
N SER A 338 -17.61 -1.05 20.53
CA SER A 338 -16.18 -0.85 20.24
C SER A 338 -15.60 0.32 21.03
N LYS A 339 -16.38 1.38 21.29
CA LYS A 339 -16.00 2.42 22.25
C LYS A 339 -16.07 1.93 23.70
N SER A 340 -17.04 1.09 24.08
CA SER A 340 -17.14 0.58 25.46
C SER A 340 -16.14 -0.54 25.76
N SER A 341 -15.67 -1.30 24.77
CA SER A 341 -14.57 -2.27 24.94
C SER A 341 -13.19 -1.62 24.97
N ALA A 342 -13.06 -0.38 24.45
CA ALA A 342 -11.80 0.36 24.40
C ALA A 342 -11.24 0.77 25.77
N THR A 343 -12.02 0.63 26.86
CA THR A 343 -11.63 0.90 28.26
C THR A 343 -11.02 -0.31 28.97
N ARG A 344 -10.86 -1.48 28.32
CA ARG A 344 -10.13 -2.64 28.86
C ARG A 344 -8.70 -2.71 28.31
N PRO A 345 -7.69 -3.18 29.08
CA PRO A 345 -6.27 -3.00 28.72
C PRO A 345 -5.74 -3.97 27.64
N HIS A 346 -6.50 -5.02 27.29
CA HIS A 346 -6.02 -6.09 26.41
C HIS A 346 -6.97 -6.34 25.24
N GLY A 347 -6.68 -5.70 24.10
CA GLY A 347 -7.31 -5.91 22.79
C GLY A 347 -7.59 -4.62 22.04
N SER A 348 -7.00 -4.45 20.85
CA SER A 348 -7.34 -3.36 19.92
C SER A 348 -8.54 -3.77 19.05
N PRO A 349 -9.73 -3.15 19.20
CA PRO A 349 -10.88 -3.49 18.38
C PRO A 349 -10.66 -3.08 16.92
N ARG A 350 -10.84 -4.03 15.99
CA ARG A 350 -10.82 -3.83 14.53
C ARG A 350 -12.18 -4.24 13.95
N ALA A 351 -12.76 -3.42 13.08
CA ALA A 351 -14.03 -3.71 12.44
C ALA A 351 -14.07 -3.23 10.98
N ILE A 352 -14.58 -4.08 10.10
CA ILE A 352 -14.88 -3.75 8.70
C ILE A 352 -16.36 -4.07 8.48
N LEU A 353 -17.09 -3.14 7.87
CA LEU A 353 -18.51 -3.29 7.58
C LEU A 353 -18.74 -3.61 6.10
N SER A 354 -19.40 -4.74 5.82
CA SER A 354 -19.86 -5.08 4.47
C SER A 354 -21.31 -4.64 4.29
N MET A 355 -21.56 -3.82 3.27
CA MET A 355 -22.89 -3.30 2.94
C MET A 355 -23.37 -3.82 1.59
N THR A 356 -24.69 -4.04 1.45
CA THR A 356 -25.29 -4.38 0.16
C THR A 356 -25.52 -3.13 -0.70
N ARG A 357 -25.57 -3.29 -2.03
CA ARG A 357 -25.85 -2.18 -2.96
C ARG A 357 -27.27 -1.59 -2.83
N ARG A 358 -28.19 -2.27 -2.14
CA ARG A 358 -29.59 -1.80 -2.00
C ARG A 358 -29.66 -0.69 -0.95
N LYS A 359 -30.16 0.48 -1.36
CA LYS A 359 -30.35 1.66 -0.48
C LYS A 359 -31.45 1.48 0.58
N ARG A 360 -32.31 0.47 0.46
CA ARG A 360 -33.33 0.08 1.45
C ARG A 360 -33.27 -1.42 1.71
N ALA A 361 -33.74 -1.83 2.90
CA ALA A 361 -33.70 -3.21 3.40
C ALA A 361 -34.04 -4.22 2.30
N ALA A 362 -33.15 -5.19 2.07
CA ALA A 362 -33.54 -6.40 1.37
C ALA A 362 -34.56 -7.13 2.26
N SER A 363 -35.70 -7.52 1.69
CA SER A 363 -36.66 -8.39 2.37
C SER A 363 -35.95 -9.67 2.85
N PRO A 364 -36.25 -10.17 4.06
CA PRO A 364 -35.55 -11.33 4.60
C PRO A 364 -36.01 -12.58 3.84
N SER A 365 -35.23 -13.04 2.86
CA SER A 365 -35.33 -14.42 2.40
C SER A 365 -34.74 -15.32 3.47
N ARG A 366 -35.59 -16.17 4.07
CA ARG A 366 -35.15 -17.26 4.96
C ARG A 366 -34.13 -18.12 4.21
N ILE A 367 -32.89 -18.14 4.66
CA ILE A 367 -31.96 -19.23 4.36
C ILE A 367 -31.72 -19.93 5.69
N CYS A 368 -32.45 -21.04 5.87
CA CYS A 368 -32.20 -22.03 6.90
C CYS A 368 -30.87 -22.75 6.59
N GLY A 369 -30.27 -23.35 7.62
CA GLY A 369 -28.89 -23.82 7.67
C GLY A 369 -28.42 -24.78 6.57
N SER A 370 -27.09 -24.93 6.53
CA SER A 370 -26.31 -25.91 5.77
C SER A 370 -26.07 -25.62 4.28
N ALA A 371 -25.09 -24.75 3.98
CA ALA A 371 -24.21 -24.93 2.82
C ALA A 371 -22.88 -24.17 3.01
N LYS A 372 -21.76 -24.89 2.89
CA LYS A 372 -20.43 -24.31 2.70
C LYS A 372 -20.43 -23.49 1.41
N ASN A 373 -20.54 -22.17 1.49
CA ASN A 373 -20.41 -21.31 0.32
C ASN A 373 -18.93 -21.10 -0.05
N ARG A 374 -18.37 -22.06 -0.80
CA ARG A 374 -17.29 -21.79 -1.74
C ARG A 374 -17.88 -21.02 -2.92
N PHE A 375 -18.01 -19.70 -2.82
CA PHE A 375 -18.23 -18.87 -4.00
C PHE A 375 -16.87 -18.38 -4.51
N VAL A 376 -16.21 -19.28 -5.22
CA VAL A 376 -15.17 -18.91 -6.18
C VAL A 376 -15.91 -18.61 -7.47
N HIS A 377 -16.10 -17.34 -7.81
CA HIS A 377 -16.69 -16.97 -9.09
C HIS A 377 -15.71 -17.33 -10.21
N ARG A 378 -16.16 -18.23 -11.09
CA ARG A 378 -15.57 -18.53 -12.40
C ARG A 378 -15.54 -17.24 -13.24
N ILE A 379 -14.46 -17.03 -13.99
CA ILE A 379 -14.36 -15.94 -14.97
C ILE A 379 -15.06 -16.34 -16.25
#